data_AF-A0A2E2RGM6-F1
#
_entry.id   AF-A0A2E2RGM6-F1
#
_cell.length_a   1.000
_cell.length_b   1.000
_cell.length_c   1.000
_cell.angle_alpha   90.00
_cell.angle_beta   90.00
_cell.angle_gamma   90.00
#
_symmetry.space_group_name_H-M   'P 1'
#
loop_
_entity.id
_entity.type
_entity.pdbx_description
1 polymer ?
#
loop_
_entity_poly.entity_id
_entity_poly.type
_entity_poly.pdbx_seq_one_letter_code
_entity_poly.pdbx_strand_id
1 'polypeptide(L)'
;MELASHRDWVKDIEDTQNVKLNFPIIADSNQKVANLYSMIQSEDNKMTVRSVFIIDPEKKLRLTITYPAAMGRNFAEILRVLDSLQLTDGYKVATPANWRDGDDVIVLPAVSNEEADELFPKGYEVVRPYLRTTPQPNK
;
A
#
# COMPACT_ATOMS: atom_id res chain seq x y z
N MET A 1 -1.71 0.61 24.94
CA MET A 1 -2.87 -0.25 25.27
C MET A 1 -2.35 -1.57 25.80
N GLU A 2 -2.95 -2.12 26.85
CA GLU A 2 -2.49 -3.36 27.50
C GLU A 2 -2.96 -4.61 26.73
N LEU A 3 -2.18 -5.69 26.76
CA LEU A 3 -2.46 -6.93 26.01
C LEU A 3 -3.83 -7.54 26.34
N ALA A 4 -4.26 -7.45 27.60
CA ALA A 4 -5.57 -7.96 28.03
C ALA A 4 -6.72 -7.25 27.30
N SER A 5 -6.62 -5.92 27.14
CA SER A 5 -7.63 -5.12 26.43
C SER A 5 -7.76 -5.53 24.96
N HIS A 6 -6.69 -5.99 24.32
CA HIS A 6 -6.76 -6.46 22.93
C HIS A 6 -7.62 -7.72 22.82
N ARG A 7 -7.51 -8.64 23.78
CA ARG A 7 -8.25 -9.90 23.76
C ARG A 7 -9.75 -9.69 23.91
N ASP A 8 -10.16 -8.76 24.76
CA ASP A 8 -11.57 -8.44 24.93
C ASP A 8 -12.11 -7.70 23.72
N TRP A 9 -11.36 -6.72 23.19
CA TRP A 9 -11.78 -6.01 21.98
C TRP A 9 -11.89 -6.91 20.74
N VAL A 10 -11.04 -7.93 20.62
CA VAL A 10 -11.16 -8.93 19.55
C VAL A 10 -12.51 -9.63 19.59
N LYS A 11 -13.05 -9.94 20.78
CA LYS A 11 -14.39 -10.55 20.90
C LYS A 11 -15.46 -9.64 20.33
N ASP A 12 -15.39 -8.34 20.63
CA ASP A 12 -16.33 -7.35 20.11
C ASP A 12 -16.23 -7.22 18.57
N ILE A 13 -15.02 -7.27 18.00
CA ILE A 13 -14.83 -7.28 16.54
C ILE A 13 -15.49 -8.52 15.94
N GLU A 14 -15.21 -9.69 16.48
CA GLU A 14 -15.71 -10.94 15.91
C GLU A 14 -17.24 -11.04 15.99
N ASP A 15 -17.83 -10.58 17.10
CA ASP A 15 -19.27 -10.53 17.31
C ASP A 15 -19.94 -9.53 16.35
N THR A 16 -19.47 -8.28 16.33
CA THR A 16 -20.13 -7.21 15.56
C THR A 16 -19.91 -7.30 14.06
N GLN A 17 -18.78 -7.85 13.62
CA GLN A 17 -18.42 -7.91 12.19
C GLN A 17 -18.68 -9.29 11.58
N ASN A 18 -19.05 -10.29 12.39
CA ASN A 18 -19.25 -11.69 11.96
C ASN A 18 -18.04 -12.25 11.17
N VAL A 19 -16.83 -11.96 11.65
CA VAL A 19 -15.55 -12.44 11.08
C VAL A 19 -14.65 -12.96 12.20
N LYS A 20 -13.62 -13.73 11.84
CA LYS A 20 -12.54 -14.07 12.76
C LYS A 20 -11.33 -13.18 12.51
N LEU A 21 -10.80 -12.57 13.57
CA LEU A 21 -9.61 -11.74 13.45
C LEU A 21 -8.39 -12.64 13.25
N ASN A 22 -7.76 -12.54 12.09
CA ASN A 22 -6.72 -13.47 11.63
C ASN A 22 -5.32 -12.83 11.51
N PHE A 23 -5.12 -11.68 12.13
CA PHE A 23 -3.84 -10.96 12.17
C PHE A 23 -3.53 -10.47 13.59
N PRO A 24 -2.25 -10.34 13.98
CA PRO A 24 -1.89 -9.90 15.33
C PRO A 24 -2.13 -8.41 15.56
N ILE A 25 -2.34 -8.03 16.82
CA ILE A 25 -2.40 -6.63 17.28
C ILE A 25 -1.25 -6.38 18.26
N ILE A 26 -0.33 -5.49 17.91
CA ILE A 26 0.85 -5.16 18.73
C ILE A 26 0.43 -4.32 19.94
N ALA A 27 0.75 -4.78 21.15
CA ALA A 27 0.60 -4.00 22.38
C ALA A 27 1.84 -3.10 22.60
N ASP A 28 1.68 -1.80 22.36
CA ASP A 28 2.74 -0.79 22.50
C ASP A 28 2.45 0.14 23.69
N SER A 29 2.40 -0.43 24.91
CA SER A 29 2.02 0.32 26.12
C SER A 29 3.04 1.41 26.51
N ASN A 30 4.32 1.21 26.19
CA ASN A 30 5.37 2.21 26.39
C ASN A 30 5.56 3.18 25.20
N GLN A 31 4.70 3.09 24.17
CA GLN A 31 4.72 3.96 22.99
C GLN A 31 6.02 3.93 22.19
N LYS A 32 6.85 2.89 22.35
CA LYS A 32 8.14 2.81 21.67
C LYS A 32 7.96 2.70 20.16
N VAL A 33 7.05 1.85 19.71
CA VAL A 33 6.78 1.67 18.28
C VAL A 33 6.11 2.91 17.71
N ALA A 34 5.11 3.45 18.40
CA ALA A 34 4.39 4.66 17.99
C ALA A 34 5.33 5.85 17.77
N ASN A 35 6.29 6.08 18.68
CA ASN A 35 7.27 7.15 18.55
C ASN A 35 8.27 6.88 17.41
N LEU A 36 8.80 5.65 17.29
CA LEU A 36 9.73 5.28 16.21
C LEU A 36 9.15 5.51 14.81
N TYR A 37 7.85 5.26 14.65
CA TYR A 37 7.15 5.40 13.37
C TYR A 37 6.37 6.73 13.26
N SER A 38 6.62 7.70 14.16
CA SER A 38 6.00 9.03 14.13
C SER A 38 4.46 8.99 14.06
N MET A 39 3.84 8.06 14.80
CA MET A 39 2.38 7.88 14.83
C MET A 39 1.68 8.79 15.84
N ILE A 40 2.39 9.65 16.57
CA ILE A 40 1.82 10.58 17.56
C ILE A 40 1.97 12.00 17.03
N GLN A 41 0.87 12.72 16.84
CA GLN A 41 0.87 14.07 16.25
C GLN A 41 0.81 15.21 17.27
N SER A 42 0.50 14.94 18.54
CA SER A 42 0.41 15.93 19.60
C SER A 42 0.92 15.35 20.91
N GLU A 43 1.71 16.12 21.65
CA GLU A 43 2.20 15.73 22.99
C GLU A 43 1.06 15.65 24.02
N ASP A 44 -0.01 16.43 23.81
CA ASP A 44 -1.20 16.46 24.66
C ASP A 44 -2.13 15.26 24.41
N ASN A 45 -2.08 14.68 23.21
CA ASN A 45 -2.87 13.52 22.84
C ASN A 45 -1.97 12.35 22.41
N LYS A 46 -1.60 11.52 23.40
CA LYS A 46 -0.70 10.37 23.25
C LYS A 46 -1.31 9.17 22.49
N MET A 47 -2.44 9.36 21.81
CA MET A 47 -3.03 8.34 20.96
C MET A 47 -2.36 8.33 19.59
N THR A 48 -2.20 7.14 19.02
CA THR A 48 -1.70 7.00 17.65
C THR A 48 -2.71 7.53 16.64
N VAL A 49 -2.24 8.21 15.60
CA VAL A 49 -3.00 8.42 14.37
C VAL A 49 -3.11 7.12 13.58
N ARG A 50 -3.99 7.09 12.57
CA ARG A 50 -4.25 5.89 11.78
C ARG A 50 -3.26 5.81 10.63
N SER A 51 -2.07 5.31 10.92
CA SER A 51 -1.01 5.09 9.92
C SER A 51 -1.10 3.70 9.30
N VAL A 52 -0.68 3.60 8.04
CA VAL A 52 -0.47 2.36 7.27
C VAL A 52 0.95 2.40 6.74
N PHE A 53 1.69 1.31 6.91
CA PHE A 53 3.05 1.13 6.40
C PHE A 53 3.06 -0.14 5.54
N ILE A 54 3.49 -0.02 4.29
CA ILE A 54 3.74 -1.16 3.41
C ILE A 54 5.25 -1.40 3.37
N ILE A 55 5.66 -2.57 3.85
CA ILE A 55 7.08 -2.97 3.98
C ILE A 55 7.30 -4.19 3.08
N ASP A 56 8.34 -4.14 2.25
CA ASP A 56 8.64 -5.22 1.31
C ASP A 56 9.42 -6.39 1.95
N PRO A 57 9.63 -7.51 1.22
CA PRO A 57 10.42 -8.64 1.72
C PRO A 57 11.87 -8.28 2.12
N GLU A 58 12.45 -7.25 1.50
CA GLU A 58 13.78 -6.68 1.82
C GLU A 58 13.76 -5.75 3.05
N LYS A 59 12.62 -5.64 3.74
CA LYS A 59 12.41 -4.81 4.93
C LYS A 59 12.51 -3.31 4.66
N LYS A 60 12.32 -2.89 3.41
CA LYS A 60 12.27 -1.48 3.03
C LYS A 60 10.84 -0.96 3.13
N LEU A 61 10.69 0.25 3.65
CA LEU A 61 9.43 0.97 3.64
C LEU A 61 9.13 1.44 2.21
N ARG A 62 8.00 1.00 1.65
CA ARG A 62 7.58 1.31 0.28
C ARG A 62 6.54 2.41 0.20
N LEU A 63 5.65 2.48 1.19
CA LEU A 63 4.57 3.45 1.21
C LEU A 63 4.09 3.68 2.64
N THR A 64 3.78 4.94 2.95
CA THR A 64 3.12 5.36 4.19
C THR A 64 1.87 6.16 3.88
N ILE A 65 0.76 5.86 4.55
CA ILE A 65 -0.45 6.70 4.53
C ILE A 65 -0.83 7.03 5.97
N THR A 66 -1.05 8.31 6.26
CA THR A 66 -1.40 8.78 7.60
C THR A 66 -2.74 9.49 7.58
N TYR A 67 -3.70 8.93 8.33
CA TYR A 67 -5.04 9.52 8.54
C TYR A 67 -5.17 10.03 9.98
N PRO A 68 -5.82 11.17 10.23
CA PRO A 68 -6.20 11.57 11.59
C PRO A 68 -7.11 10.53 12.25
N ALA A 69 -7.17 10.51 13.59
CA ALA A 69 -7.97 9.54 14.34
C ALA A 69 -9.48 9.58 13.99
N ALA A 70 -10.00 10.73 13.59
CA ALA A 70 -11.40 10.93 13.22
C ALA A 70 -11.77 10.41 11.82
N MET A 71 -10.78 10.08 10.98
CA MET A 71 -11.02 9.70 9.57
C MET A 71 -10.78 8.20 9.36
N GLY A 72 -11.82 7.48 8.95
CA GLY A 72 -11.72 6.08 8.54
C GLY A 72 -10.82 5.92 7.31
N ARG A 73 -10.10 4.80 7.23
CA ARG A 73 -9.21 4.46 6.09
C ARG A 73 -10.02 3.86 4.95
N ASN A 74 -9.55 4.04 3.72
CA ASN A 74 -10.03 3.31 2.56
C ASN A 74 -9.15 2.07 2.31
N PHE A 75 -9.66 0.87 2.61
CA PHE A 75 -8.91 -0.38 2.40
C PHE A 75 -8.78 -0.76 0.92
N ALA A 76 -9.68 -0.31 0.05
CA ALA A 76 -9.53 -0.54 -1.39
C ALA A 76 -8.29 0.20 -1.94
N GLU A 77 -7.99 1.39 -1.42
CA GLU A 77 -6.77 2.11 -1.79
C GLU A 77 -5.51 1.37 -1.32
N ILE A 78 -5.55 0.78 -0.11
CA ILE A 78 -4.43 -0.01 0.42
C ILE A 78 -4.13 -1.20 -0.49
N LEU A 79 -5.16 -1.90 -0.96
CA LEU A 79 -5.00 -3.01 -1.92
C LEU A 79 -4.49 -2.50 -3.28
N ARG A 80 -5.07 -1.42 -3.81
CA ARG A 80 -4.66 -0.84 -5.09
C ARG A 80 -3.18 -0.44 -5.12
N VAL A 81 -2.68 0.18 -4.05
CA VAL A 81 -1.25 0.53 -3.99
C VAL A 81 -0.35 -0.69 -3.76
N LEU A 82 -0.84 -1.73 -3.08
CA LEU A 82 -0.12 -3.00 -2.95
C LEU A 82 0.03 -3.68 -4.32
N ASP A 83 -1.06 -3.76 -5.10
CA ASP A 83 -1.05 -4.32 -6.45
C ASP A 83 -0.11 -3.52 -7.36
N SER A 84 -0.15 -2.19 -7.27
CA SER A 84 0.79 -1.30 -7.98
C SER A 84 2.24 -1.61 -7.62
N LEU A 85 2.59 -1.66 -6.32
CA LEU A 85 3.94 -1.96 -5.86
C LEU A 85 4.43 -3.32 -6.41
N GLN A 86 3.62 -4.35 -6.27
CA GLN A 86 3.94 -5.70 -6.77
C GLN A 86 4.11 -5.74 -8.29
N LEU A 87 3.26 -5.03 -9.03
CA LEU A 87 3.37 -4.93 -10.49
C LEU A 87 4.65 -4.23 -10.91
N THR A 88 4.97 -3.08 -10.29
CA THR A 88 6.17 -2.30 -10.63
C THR A 88 7.48 -2.96 -10.18
N ASP A 89 7.42 -3.88 -9.21
CA ASP A 89 8.57 -4.71 -8.82
C ASP A 89 8.83 -5.83 -9.84
N GLY A 90 7.77 -6.37 -10.47
CA GLY A 90 7.86 -7.46 -11.44
C GLY A 90 8.08 -7.04 -12.89
N TYR A 91 7.72 -5.81 -13.25
CA TYR A 91 7.71 -5.34 -14.65
C TYR A 91 8.30 -3.94 -14.78
N LYS A 92 8.89 -3.63 -15.94
CA LYS A 92 9.47 -2.30 -16.24
C LYS A 92 8.40 -1.26 -16.61
N VAL A 93 7.41 -1.09 -15.73
CA VAL A 93 6.27 -0.20 -15.91
C VAL A 93 6.05 0.68 -14.68
N ALA A 94 5.23 1.71 -14.84
CA ALA A 94 4.68 2.53 -13.77
C ALA A 94 3.15 2.58 -13.89
N THR A 95 2.45 2.58 -12.77
CA THR A 95 0.99 2.74 -12.75
C THR A 95 0.60 4.22 -12.79
N PRO A 96 -0.22 4.68 -13.76
CA PRO A 96 -0.64 6.08 -13.86
C PRO A 96 -1.55 6.54 -12.70
N ALA A 97 -1.85 7.84 -12.68
CA ALA A 97 -2.82 8.40 -11.74
C ALA A 97 -4.18 7.69 -11.86
N ASN A 98 -4.78 7.35 -10.72
CA ASN A 98 -6.06 6.63 -10.62
C ASN A 98 -6.07 5.20 -11.22
N TRP A 99 -4.92 4.65 -11.57
CA TRP A 99 -4.79 3.28 -12.10
C TRP A 99 -5.47 2.27 -11.18
N ARG A 100 -6.21 1.34 -11.78
CA ARG A 100 -6.75 0.13 -11.16
C ARG A 100 -6.19 -1.10 -11.85
N ASP A 101 -6.14 -2.20 -11.14
CA ASP A 101 -5.70 -3.49 -11.69
C ASP A 101 -6.53 -3.86 -12.94
N GLY A 102 -5.85 -4.06 -14.06
CA GLY A 102 -6.42 -4.23 -15.40
C GLY A 102 -6.22 -3.04 -16.33
N ASP A 103 -6.04 -1.83 -15.80
CA ASP A 103 -5.86 -0.62 -16.62
C ASP A 103 -4.47 -0.59 -17.27
N ASP A 104 -4.36 0.14 -18.38
CA ASP A 104 -3.09 0.40 -19.05
C ASP A 104 -2.07 1.06 -18.12
N VAL A 105 -0.80 0.70 -18.33
CA VAL A 105 0.35 1.18 -17.56
C VAL A 105 1.31 1.95 -18.44
N ILE A 106 2.22 2.68 -17.81
CA ILE A 106 3.24 3.48 -18.50
C ILE A 106 4.53 2.66 -18.57
N VAL A 107 5.09 2.50 -19.77
CA VAL A 107 6.43 1.92 -19.94
C VAL A 107 7.46 2.89 -19.33
N LEU A 108 8.36 2.38 -18.50
CA LEU A 108 9.36 3.23 -17.85
C LEU A 108 10.19 3.99 -18.90
N PRO A 109 10.49 5.29 -18.70
CA PRO A 109 11.25 6.09 -19.67
C PRO A 109 12.65 5.54 -19.97
N ALA A 110 13.23 4.76 -19.05
CA ALA A 110 14.55 4.16 -19.20
C ALA A 110 14.59 2.94 -20.15
N VAL A 111 13.44 2.36 -20.50
CA VAL A 111 13.35 1.22 -21.43
C VAL A 111 13.51 1.75 -22.85
N SER A 112 14.38 1.18 -23.68
CA SER A 112 14.48 1.60 -25.09
C SER A 112 13.24 1.15 -25.89
N ASN A 113 13.12 1.51 -27.17
CA ASN A 113 12.02 0.97 -27.98
C ASN A 113 12.26 -0.50 -28.31
N GLU A 114 13.49 -0.87 -28.61
CA GLU A 114 13.90 -2.24 -28.92
C GLU A 114 13.63 -3.17 -27.72
N GLU A 115 13.95 -2.71 -26.52
CA GLU A 115 13.65 -3.45 -25.30
C GLU A 115 12.14 -3.50 -25.02
N ALA A 116 11.40 -2.42 -25.31
CA ALA A 116 9.95 -2.40 -25.14
C ALA A 116 9.23 -3.39 -26.06
N ASP A 117 9.71 -3.57 -27.30
CA ASP A 117 9.16 -4.55 -28.25
C ASP A 117 9.28 -5.99 -27.71
N GLU A 118 10.36 -6.30 -26.98
CA GLU A 118 10.56 -7.62 -26.34
C GLU A 118 9.73 -7.78 -25.06
N LEU A 119 9.70 -6.74 -24.21
CA LEU A 119 9.04 -6.80 -22.90
C LEU A 119 7.50 -6.70 -22.97
N PHE A 120 6.97 -6.06 -24.01
CA PHE A 120 5.54 -5.75 -24.15
C PHE A 120 4.98 -6.31 -25.47
N PRO A 121 4.85 -7.65 -25.61
CA PRO A 121 4.41 -8.30 -26.85
C PRO A 121 2.95 -7.99 -27.23
N LYS A 122 2.16 -7.43 -26.30
CA LYS A 122 0.81 -6.90 -26.57
C LYS A 122 0.83 -5.55 -27.31
N GLY A 123 2.01 -4.97 -27.50
CA GLY A 123 2.22 -3.65 -28.07
C GLY A 123 2.16 -2.53 -27.04
N TYR A 124 2.55 -1.34 -27.49
CA TYR A 124 2.48 -0.11 -26.71
C TYR A 124 2.19 1.08 -27.64
N GLU A 125 1.50 2.10 -27.11
CA GLU A 125 1.24 3.35 -27.80
C GLU A 125 2.29 4.39 -27.40
N VAL A 126 2.83 5.11 -28.38
CA VAL A 126 3.81 6.18 -28.16
C VAL A 126 3.10 7.53 -28.25
N VAL A 127 2.67 8.08 -27.11
CA VAL A 127 2.10 9.43 -27.05
C VAL A 127 3.23 10.47 -27.14
N ARG A 128 4.33 10.24 -26.42
CA ARG A 128 5.61 10.99 -26.48
C ARG A 128 6.76 10.02 -26.22
N PRO A 129 8.03 10.37 -26.54
CA PRO A 129 9.17 9.49 -26.26
C PRO A 129 9.26 8.99 -24.81
N TYR A 130 8.84 9.80 -23.84
CA TYR A 130 8.80 9.45 -22.41
C TYR A 130 7.42 8.97 -21.92
N LEU A 131 6.38 9.10 -22.74
CA LEU A 131 5.00 8.76 -22.39
C LEU A 131 4.53 7.69 -23.37
N ARG A 132 4.80 6.44 -22.99
CA ARG A 132 4.39 5.26 -23.72
C ARG A 132 3.47 4.44 -22.83
N THR A 133 2.31 4.06 -23.35
CA THR A 133 1.31 3.27 -22.62
C THR A 133 1.25 1.86 -23.17
N THR A 134 1.02 0.87 -22.33
CA THR A 134 0.89 -0.54 -22.72
C THR A 134 -0.16 -1.22 -21.85
N PRO A 135 -0.91 -2.21 -22.38
CA PRO A 135 -1.77 -3.03 -21.54
C PRO A 135 -0.99 -3.67 -20.39
N GLN A 136 -1.62 -3.81 -19.24
CA GLN A 136 -0.97 -4.39 -18.06
C GLN A 136 -0.34 -5.77 -18.40
N PRO A 137 0.96 -5.98 -18.11
CA PRO A 137 1.68 -7.17 -18.57
C PRO A 137 1.13 -8.51 -18.08
N ASN A 138 0.63 -8.59 -16.84
CA ASN A 138 0.14 -9.82 -16.22
C ASN A 138 -1.37 -10.05 -16.36
N LYS A 139 -2.02 -9.38 -17.31
CA LYS A 139 -3.46 -9.49 -17.60
C LYS A 139 -3.78 -10.17 -18.93
#